data_AF-A0A016UQ35-F1
#
_entry.id   AF-A0A016UQ35-F1
#
_cell.length_a   1.000
_cell.length_b   1.000
_cell.length_c   1.000
_cell.angle_alpha   90.00
_cell.angle_beta   90.00
_cell.angle_gamma   90.00
#
_symmetry.space_group_name_H-M   'P 1'
#
loop_
_entity.id
_entity.type
_entity.pdbx_description
1 polymer ?
#
loop_
_entity_poly.entity_id
_entity_poly.type
_entity_poly.pdbx_seq_one_letter_code
_entity_poly.pdbx_strand_id
1 'polypeptide(L)'
;MIEYFAGVVLPTRVTVKPDRTYTLEICSPATSWLLKQAAGIARGKANKDEIAGKLSVKHIYEIAKVKSKDKCLVGVPLQEICRQIIKQCRTLGIEVQREDLDPVELKKFLDERRVVVAEQLKALADKKAAKMLRTT
;
A
#
# COMPACT_ATOMS: atom_id res chain seq x y z
N MET A 1 13.30 -14.85 15.49
CA MET A 1 12.22 -14.99 14.48
C MET A 1 11.43 -13.69 14.50
N ILE A 2 11.12 -13.10 13.34
CA ILE A 2 10.27 -11.90 13.29
C ILE A 2 8.83 -12.40 13.38
N GLU A 3 8.14 -12.09 14.48
CA GLU A 3 6.71 -12.33 14.61
C GLU A 3 5.93 -11.24 13.88
N TYR A 4 4.95 -11.64 13.07
CA TYR A 4 4.07 -10.74 12.33
C TYR A 4 2.68 -10.74 12.98
N PHE A 5 2.07 -9.56 13.09
CA PHE A 5 0.71 -9.42 13.61
C PHE A 5 -0.34 -9.99 12.63
N ALA A 6 -1.47 -10.45 13.16
CA ALA A 6 -2.58 -10.91 12.36
C ALA A 6 -3.13 -9.77 11.46
N GLY A 7 -3.37 -10.08 10.18
CA GLY A 7 -3.89 -9.11 9.19
C GLY A 7 -2.84 -8.45 8.30
N VAL A 8 -1.56 -8.76 8.49
CA VAL A 8 -0.49 -8.34 7.56
C VAL A 8 -0.53 -9.19 6.30
N VAL A 9 -0.56 -8.55 5.13
CA VAL A 9 -0.53 -9.26 3.84
C VAL A 9 0.91 -9.61 3.49
N LEU A 10 1.26 -10.89 3.63
CA LEU A 10 2.57 -11.44 3.28
C LEU A 10 2.50 -12.16 1.93
N PRO A 11 3.18 -11.66 0.88
CA PRO A 11 3.29 -12.37 -0.39
C PRO A 11 4.17 -13.61 -0.22
N THR A 12 3.67 -14.75 -0.69
CA THR A 12 4.36 -16.04 -0.63
C THR A 12 4.62 -16.56 -2.03
N ARG A 13 5.85 -16.98 -2.31
CA ARG A 13 6.21 -17.65 -3.55
C ARG A 13 6.27 -19.15 -3.30
N VAL A 14 5.51 -19.90 -4.08
CA VAL A 14 5.50 -21.37 -4.04
C VAL A 14 6.11 -21.89 -5.33
N THR A 15 7.23 -22.60 -5.22
CA THR A 15 7.85 -23.30 -6.34
C THR A 15 7.55 -24.78 -6.19
N VAL A 16 6.77 -25.33 -7.12
CA VAL A 16 6.42 -26.75 -7.16
C VAL A 16 7.45 -27.50 -8.00
N LYS A 17 8.02 -28.55 -7.44
CA LYS A 17 8.99 -29.42 -8.11
C LYS A 17 8.28 -30.61 -8.79
N PRO A 18 8.93 -31.28 -9.76
CA PRO A 18 8.33 -32.41 -10.49
C PRO A 18 7.95 -33.61 -9.60
N ASP A 19 8.60 -33.76 -8.45
CA ASP A 19 8.33 -34.78 -7.43
C ASP A 19 7.09 -34.46 -6.56
N ARG A 20 6.31 -33.44 -6.93
CA ARG A 20 5.16 -32.90 -6.17
C ARG A 20 5.54 -32.33 -4.81
N THR A 21 6.83 -32.18 -4.50
CA THR A 21 7.26 -31.40 -3.34
C THR A 21 7.22 -29.91 -3.69
N TYR A 22 7.12 -29.07 -2.67
CA TYR A 22 7.09 -27.62 -2.85
C TYR A 22 8.09 -26.94 -1.93
N THR A 23 8.69 -25.86 -2.42
CA THR A 23 9.48 -24.93 -1.61
C THR A 23 8.71 -23.64 -1.49
N LEU A 24 8.44 -23.22 -0.26
CA LEU A 24 7.71 -22.01 0.06
C LEU A 24 8.68 -20.93 0.56
N GLU A 25 8.63 -19.77 -0.06
CA GLU A 25 9.37 -18.58 0.35
C GLU A 25 8.38 -17.49 0.76
N ILE A 26 8.45 -17.06 2.01
CA ILE A 26 7.67 -15.93 2.53
C ILE A 26 8.50 -14.67 2.35
N CYS A 27 7.96 -13.70 1.62
CA CYS A 27 8.58 -12.39 1.46
C CYS A 27 8.09 -11.40 2.53
N SER A 28 8.78 -10.28 2.65
CA SER A 28 8.33 -9.14 3.47
C SER A 28 6.93 -8.65 3.07
N PRO A 29 6.22 -7.93 3.96
CA PRO A 29 4.87 -7.44 3.69
C PRO A 29 4.74 -6.72 2.35
N ALA A 30 3.56 -6.85 1.75
CA ALA A 30 3.27 -6.21 0.47
C ALA A 30 3.54 -4.69 0.53
N THR A 31 4.20 -4.13 -0.47
CA THR A 31 4.53 -2.70 -0.50
C THR A 31 3.28 -1.82 -0.38
N SER A 32 2.17 -2.23 -1.01
CA SER A 32 0.88 -1.52 -0.88
C SER A 32 0.39 -1.48 0.56
N TRP A 33 0.60 -2.54 1.34
CA TRP A 33 0.25 -2.58 2.75
C TRP A 33 1.16 -1.65 3.56
N LEU A 34 2.48 -1.71 3.35
CA LEU A 34 3.45 -0.83 4.04
C LEU A 34 3.19 0.66 3.77
N LEU A 35 2.91 1.02 2.52
CA LEU A 35 2.60 2.40 2.13
C LEU A 35 1.31 2.92 2.76
N LYS A 36 0.27 2.07 2.79
CA LYS A 36 -1.02 2.41 3.42
C LYS A 36 -0.87 2.61 4.93
N GLN A 37 -0.11 1.74 5.60
CA GLN A 37 0.18 1.88 7.02
C GLN A 37 0.98 3.14 7.31
N ALA A 38 2.04 3.41 6.54
CA ALA A 38 2.84 4.62 6.70
C ALA A 38 2.03 5.91 6.47
N ALA A 39 1.09 5.89 5.52
CA ALA A 39 0.24 7.04 5.21
C ALA A 39 -0.99 7.16 6.12
N GLY A 40 -1.26 6.17 6.98
CA GLY A 40 -2.45 6.14 7.84
C GLY A 40 -3.78 5.96 7.09
N ILE A 41 -3.75 5.34 5.90
CA ILE A 41 -4.93 5.20 5.03
C ILE A 41 -5.36 3.75 4.90
N ALA A 42 -6.67 3.50 4.88
CA ALA A 42 -7.22 2.16 4.62
C ALA A 42 -7.35 1.85 3.12
N ARG A 43 -7.70 2.88 2.33
CA ARG A 43 -8.00 2.78 0.89
C ARG A 43 -7.12 3.74 0.09
N GLY A 44 -6.68 3.32 -1.09
CA GLY A 44 -6.01 4.20 -2.06
C GLY A 44 -7.01 5.11 -2.80
N LYS A 45 -6.53 5.79 -3.84
CA LYS A 45 -7.38 6.64 -4.68
C LYS A 45 -8.47 5.84 -5.40
N ALA A 46 -9.67 6.39 -5.43
CA ALA A 46 -10.79 5.91 -6.23
C ALA A 46 -10.83 6.61 -7.59
N ASN A 47 -10.44 7.90 -7.63
CA ASN A 47 -10.37 8.71 -8.85
C ASN A 47 -8.91 8.97 -9.26
N LYS A 48 -8.68 9.34 -10.53
CA LYS A 48 -7.32 9.52 -11.07
C LYS A 48 -6.55 10.65 -10.38
N ASP A 49 -7.24 11.76 -10.13
CA ASP A 49 -6.70 13.03 -9.62
C ASP A 49 -6.80 13.15 -8.09
N GLU A 50 -7.29 12.11 -7.43
CA GLU A 50 -7.48 12.10 -5.98
C GLU A 50 -6.18 11.73 -5.27
N ILE A 51 -5.81 12.57 -4.30
CA ILE A 51 -4.70 12.34 -3.38
C ILE A 51 -5.26 11.60 -2.17
N ALA A 52 -4.82 10.38 -1.97
CA ALA A 52 -5.24 9.52 -0.88
C ALA A 52 -4.43 9.76 0.40
N GLY A 53 -3.13 10.07 0.28
CA GLY A 53 -2.22 10.22 1.41
C GLY A 53 -0.98 11.02 1.04
N LYS A 54 -0.21 11.43 2.05
CA LYS A 54 1.08 12.12 1.88
C LYS A 54 2.16 11.39 2.67
N LEU A 55 3.35 11.27 2.08
CA LEU A 55 4.52 10.65 2.72
C LEU A 55 5.78 11.46 2.43
N SER A 56 6.72 11.51 3.38
CA SER A 56 8.05 12.05 3.13
C SER A 56 9.00 11.00 2.54
N VAL A 57 10.09 11.46 1.93
CA VAL A 57 11.16 10.59 1.40
C VAL A 57 11.77 9.68 2.49
N LYS A 58 11.80 10.11 3.75
CA LYS A 58 12.32 9.32 4.88
C LYS A 58 11.54 8.02 5.06
N HIS A 59 10.21 8.08 4.98
CA HIS A 59 9.34 6.90 5.06
C HIS A 59 9.61 5.91 3.92
N ILE A 60 9.85 6.43 2.72
CA ILE A 60 10.14 5.60 1.54
C ILE A 60 11.47 4.86 1.72
N TYR A 61 12.48 5.53 2.26
CA TYR A 61 13.77 4.93 2.53
C TYR A 61 13.67 3.77 3.54
N GLU A 62 12.94 3.96 4.64
CA GLU A 62 12.73 2.90 5.63
C GLU A 62 11.96 1.71 5.05
N ILE A 63 10.91 1.96 4.27
CA ILE A 63 10.16 0.90 3.57
C ILE A 63 11.08 0.15 2.59
N ALA A 64 11.93 0.88 1.86
CA ALA A 64 12.88 0.27 0.94
C ALA A 64 13.89 -0.63 1.66
N LYS A 65 14.37 -0.22 2.85
CA LYS A 65 15.30 -0.99 3.68
C LYS A 65 14.68 -2.25 4.26
N VAL A 66 13.38 -2.22 4.59
CA VAL A 66 12.64 -3.43 4.98
C VAL A 66 12.54 -4.37 3.78
N LYS A 67 12.18 -3.83 2.62
CA LYS A 67 11.92 -4.63 1.41
C LYS A 67 13.18 -5.16 0.74
N SER A 68 14.32 -4.47 0.87
CA SER A 68 15.62 -4.91 0.31
C SER A 68 16.13 -6.21 0.91
N LYS A 69 15.56 -6.66 2.04
CA LYS A 69 15.87 -7.96 2.67
C LYS A 69 15.22 -9.13 1.93
N ASP A 70 14.29 -8.88 1.01
CA ASP A 70 13.66 -9.92 0.21
C ASP A 70 14.68 -10.57 -0.73
N LYS A 71 14.65 -11.90 -0.83
CA LYS A 71 15.51 -12.68 -1.74
C LYS A 71 15.47 -12.18 -3.19
N CYS A 72 14.30 -11.73 -3.65
CA CYS A 72 14.11 -11.24 -5.01
C CYS A 72 14.80 -9.89 -5.30
N LEU A 73 15.23 -9.17 -4.27
CA LEU A 73 15.83 -7.82 -4.40
C LEU A 73 17.30 -7.80 -3.98
N VAL A 74 17.90 -8.97 -3.74
CA VAL A 74 19.33 -9.11 -3.46
C VAL A 74 20.13 -8.62 -4.67
N GLY A 75 21.08 -7.71 -4.43
CA GLY A 75 21.93 -7.13 -5.48
C GLY A 75 21.34 -5.89 -6.18
N VAL A 76 20.10 -5.51 -5.88
CA VAL A 76 19.50 -4.27 -6.42
C VAL A 76 19.92 -3.08 -5.56
N PRO A 77 20.42 -1.97 -6.13
CA PRO A 77 20.78 -0.78 -5.36
C PRO A 77 19.54 -0.18 -4.69
N LEU A 78 19.68 0.28 -3.45
CA LEU A 78 18.57 0.81 -2.64
C LEU A 78 17.85 1.99 -3.32
N GLN A 79 18.58 2.80 -4.07
CA GLN A 79 18.02 3.92 -4.84
C GLN A 79 16.99 3.45 -5.87
N GLU A 80 17.20 2.30 -6.49
CA GLU A 80 16.29 1.75 -7.50
C GLU A 80 15.03 1.18 -6.85
N ILE A 81 15.17 0.53 -5.68
CA ILE A 81 14.04 0.09 -4.86
C ILE A 81 13.20 1.30 -4.44
N CYS A 82 13.82 2.39 -3.96
CA CYS A 82 13.11 3.63 -3.65
C CYS A 82 12.35 4.18 -4.87
N ARG A 83 12.97 4.19 -6.05
CA ARG A 83 12.32 4.64 -7.30
C ARG A 83 11.10 3.78 -7.65
N GLN A 84 11.18 2.47 -7.46
CA GLN A 84 10.05 1.57 -7.67
C GLN A 84 8.91 1.84 -6.69
N ILE A 85 9.23 2.06 -5.42
CA ILE A 85 8.23 2.40 -4.38
C ILE A 85 7.55 3.74 -4.71
N ILE A 86 8.31 4.76 -5.12
CA ILE A 86 7.74 6.06 -5.54
C ILE A 86 6.75 5.90 -6.70
N LYS A 87 7.03 5.02 -7.67
CA LYS A 87 6.09 4.71 -8.76
C LYS A 87 4.80 4.09 -8.22
N GLN A 88 4.89 3.18 -7.25
CA GLN A 88 3.72 2.58 -6.62
C GLN A 88 2.89 3.60 -5.81
N CYS A 89 3.53 4.56 -5.15
CA CYS A 89 2.83 5.67 -4.48
C CYS A 89 1.91 6.42 -5.45
N ARG A 90 2.39 6.72 -6.68
CA ARG A 90 1.58 7.40 -7.71
C ARG A 90 0.34 6.62 -8.12
N THR A 91 0.45 5.29 -8.21
CA THR A 91 -0.68 4.41 -8.51
C THR A 91 -1.70 4.39 -7.38
N LEU A 92 -1.25 4.42 -6.12
CA LEU A 92 -2.13 4.48 -4.95
C LEU A 92 -2.72 5.87 -4.67
N GLY A 93 -2.17 6.92 -5.29
CA GLY A 93 -2.54 8.31 -5.01
C GLY A 93 -1.86 8.88 -3.78
N ILE A 94 -0.70 8.36 -3.41
CA ILE A 94 0.11 8.90 -2.31
C ILE A 94 1.10 9.90 -2.90
N GLU A 95 1.03 11.13 -2.42
CA GLU A 95 1.97 12.18 -2.78
C GLU A 95 3.25 12.06 -1.95
N VAL A 96 4.40 12.15 -2.61
CA VAL A 96 5.71 12.05 -1.97
C VAL A 96 6.32 13.45 -1.89
N GLN A 97 6.47 13.96 -0.66
CA GLN A 97 7.07 15.26 -0.39
C GLN A 97 8.56 15.11 -0.06
N ARG A 98 9.35 16.09 -0.50
CA ARG A 98 10.80 16.15 -0.23
C ARG A 98 11.09 16.60 1.20
N GLU A 99 10.25 17.48 1.72
CA GLU A 99 10.36 18.06 3.06
C GLU A 99 9.68 17.20 4.12
N ASP A 100 9.90 17.55 5.38
CA ASP A 100 9.22 16.94 6.51
C ASP A 100 7.77 17.42 6.58
N LEU A 101 6.83 16.50 6.79
CA LEU A 101 5.41 16.81 6.88
C LEU A 101 5.10 17.43 8.25
N ASP A 102 4.34 18.52 8.26
CA ASP A 102 3.76 19.06 9.49
C ASP A 102 2.64 18.14 10.01
N PRO A 103 2.72 17.64 11.26
CA PRO A 103 1.70 16.77 11.84
C PRO A 103 0.29 17.38 11.90
N VAL A 104 0.18 18.70 12.11
CA VAL A 104 -1.10 19.40 12.24
C VAL A 104 -1.82 19.44 10.90
N GLU A 105 -1.10 19.73 9.83
CA GLU A 105 -1.66 19.73 8.47
C GLU A 105 -2.06 18.33 8.03
N LEU A 106 -1.22 17.34 8.33
CA LEU A 106 -1.52 15.95 8.00
C LEU A 106 -2.81 15.48 8.69
N LYS A 107 -3.02 15.86 9.95
CA LYS A 107 -4.24 15.52 10.69
C LYS A 107 -5.49 16.12 10.04
N LYS A 108 -5.46 17.42 9.71
CA LYS A 108 -6.58 18.09 9.01
C LYS A 108 -6.91 17.39 7.70
N PHE A 109 -5.88 17.07 6.91
CA PHE A 109 -6.04 16.35 5.64
C PHE A 109 -6.69 14.97 5.82
N LEU A 110 -6.28 14.21 6.84
CA LEU A 110 -6.86 12.89 7.12
C LEU A 110 -8.33 12.99 7.56
N ASP A 111 -8.69 14.00 8.36
CA ASP A 111 -10.07 14.21 8.80
C ASP A 111 -11.00 14.56 7.64
N GLU A 112 -10.58 15.48 6.76
CA GLU A 112 -11.30 15.80 5.51
C GLU A 112 -11.47 14.56 4.63
N ARG A 113 -10.39 13.77 4.51
CA ARG A 113 -10.39 12.55 3.69
C ARG A 113 -11.38 11.51 4.21
N ARG A 114 -11.56 11.38 5.53
CA ARG A 114 -12.52 10.43 6.12
C ARG A 114 -13.95 10.71 5.67
N VAL A 115 -14.33 11.97 5.56
CA VAL A 115 -15.66 12.38 5.06
C VAL A 115 -15.83 11.95 3.60
N VAL A 116 -14.86 12.29 2.75
CA VAL A 116 -14.88 11.92 1.32
C VAL A 116 -14.94 10.40 1.13
N VAL A 117 -14.16 9.63 1.91
CA VAL A 117 -14.17 8.16 1.83
C VAL A 117 -15.53 7.59 2.25
N ALA A 118 -16.16 8.16 3.29
CA ALA A 118 -17.49 7.72 3.72
C ALA A 118 -18.55 7.92 2.62
N GLU A 119 -18.52 9.07 1.95
CA GLU A 119 -19.39 9.36 0.80
C GLU A 119 -19.14 8.40 -0.36
N GLN A 120 -17.88 8.12 -0.68
CA GLN A 120 -17.50 7.16 -1.73
C GLN A 120 -17.98 5.74 -1.42
N LEU A 121 -17.92 5.32 -0.16
CA LEU A 121 -18.41 4.00 0.25
C LEU A 121 -19.93 3.93 0.16
N LYS A 122 -20.64 4.97 0.58
CA LYS A 122 -22.10 5.09 0.43
C LYS A 122 -22.51 5.00 -1.05
N ALA A 123 -21.90 5.82 -1.90
CA ALA A 123 -22.18 5.80 -3.33
C ALA A 123 -21.88 4.45 -3.99
N LEU A 124 -20.84 3.73 -3.52
CA LEU A 124 -20.51 2.40 -4.01
C LEU A 124 -21.53 1.36 -3.54
N ALA A 125 -22.02 1.46 -2.30
CA ALA A 125 -23.09 0.63 -1.78
C ALA A 125 -24.40 0.84 -2.56
N ASP A 126 -24.78 2.09 -2.84
CA ASP A 126 -25.97 2.44 -3.63
C ASP A 126 -25.89 1.87 -5.06
N LYS A 127 -24.71 2.02 -5.71
CA LYS A 127 -24.46 1.42 -7.04
C LYS A 127 -24.55 -0.10 -7.01
N LYS A 128 -24.05 -0.75 -5.96
CA LYS A 128 -24.15 -2.20 -5.79
C LYS A 128 -25.61 -2.62 -5.61
N ALA A 129 -26.38 -1.93 -4.78
CA ALA A 129 -27.79 -2.21 -4.56
C ALA A 129 -28.62 -2.06 -5.85
N ALA A 130 -28.40 -0.97 -6.60
CA ALA A 130 -29.05 -0.75 -7.89
C ALA A 130 -28.70 -1.84 -8.93
N LYS A 131 -27.44 -2.29 -8.97
CA LYS A 131 -27.05 -3.40 -9.85
C LYS A 131 -27.73 -4.71 -9.45
N MET A 132 -27.80 -5.03 -8.16
CA MET A 132 -28.47 -6.25 -7.67
C MET A 132 -29.95 -6.29 -8.04
N LEU A 133 -30.65 -5.17 -7.85
CA LEU A 133 -32.07 -5.02 -8.21
C LEU A 133 -32.33 -5.11 -9.72
N ARG A 134 -31.33 -4.85 -10.57
CA ARG A 134 -31.44 -4.96 -12.04
C ARG A 134 -31.26 -6.38 -12.56
N THR A 135 -30.53 -7.24 -11.84
CA THR A 135 -30.23 -8.63 -12.27
C THR A 135 -31.25 -9.67 -11.80
N THR A 136 -32.30 -9.24 -11.11
CA THR A 136 -33.44 -10.07 -10.71
C THR A 136 -34.61 -9.77 -11.66
#